data_AF-A0A420U3R1-F1
#
_entry.id   AF-A0A420U3R1-F1
#
_cell.length_a   1.000
_cell.length_b   1.000
_cell.length_c   1.000
_cell.angle_alpha   90.00
_cell.angle_beta   90.00
_cell.angle_gamma   90.00
#
_symmetry.space_group_name_H-M   'P 1'
#
loop_
_entity.id
_entity.type
_entity.pdbx_description
1 polymer ?
#
loop_
_entity_poly.entity_id
_entity_poly.type
_entity_poly.pdbx_seq_one_letter_code
_entity_poly.pdbx_strand_id
1 'polypeptide(L)'
;MKYSLAPFILRRPWLARLFKPAATWYVNAAGYRQLGLKYDDLLEEENEVAQKALKRLSNVESYERIYRIRRAVQCSYQHKLLPKDQWITAATDKPYLQPLMEEVASEKAEKNELDSIAVVRKH
;
A
#
# COMPACT_ATOMS: atom_id res chain seq x y z
N MET A 1 8.53 2.01 2.68
CA MET A 1 9.21 2.57 1.48
C MET A 1 10.22 3.63 1.93
N LYS A 2 11.54 3.41 1.77
CA LYS A 2 12.59 4.33 2.31
C LYS A 2 12.65 5.70 1.60
N TYR A 3 12.06 5.84 0.42
CA TYR A 3 12.09 7.09 -0.36
C TYR A 3 10.67 7.54 -0.72
N SER A 4 10.05 8.30 0.18
CA SER A 4 8.78 8.99 -0.09
C SER A 4 8.92 10.48 0.17
N LEU A 5 8.57 11.29 -0.82
CA LEU A 5 8.45 12.74 -0.66
C LEU A 5 7.11 13.14 -0.01
N ALA A 6 6.19 12.19 0.16
CA ALA A 6 4.85 12.48 0.68
C ALA A 6 4.89 13.13 2.08
N PRO A 7 5.67 12.66 3.07
CA PRO A 7 5.74 13.33 4.38
C PRO A 7 6.23 14.78 4.27
N PHE A 8 7.19 15.06 3.39
CA PHE A 8 7.74 16.40 3.15
C PHE A 8 6.72 17.35 2.49
N ILE A 9 5.92 16.82 1.55
CA ILE A 9 4.85 17.56 0.86
C ILE A 9 3.68 17.82 1.83
N LEU A 10 3.20 16.79 2.51
CA LEU A 10 2.04 16.87 3.40
C LEU A 10 2.30 17.76 4.63
N ARG A 11 3.55 17.85 5.12
CA ARG A 11 3.93 18.75 6.21
C ARG A 11 3.80 20.24 5.85
N ARG A 12 3.81 20.62 4.56
CA ARG A 12 3.69 22.01 4.11
C ARG A 12 2.32 22.25 3.46
N PRO A 13 1.42 23.02 4.09
CA PRO A 13 0.05 23.21 3.60
C PRO A 13 -0.04 23.74 2.16
N TRP A 14 0.87 24.62 1.76
CA TRP A 14 0.88 25.16 0.39
C TRP A 14 1.26 24.11 -0.66
N LEU A 15 2.22 23.23 -0.37
CA LEU A 15 2.57 22.10 -1.23
C LEU A 15 1.42 21.11 -1.29
N ALA A 16 0.83 20.76 -0.15
CA ALA A 16 -0.32 19.87 -0.11
C ALA A 16 -1.48 20.40 -0.97
N ARG A 17 -1.79 21.70 -0.87
CA ARG A 17 -2.84 22.33 -1.70
C ARG A 17 -2.51 22.30 -3.19
N LEU A 18 -1.24 22.45 -3.55
CA LEU A 18 -0.78 22.40 -4.94
C LEU A 18 -0.85 20.98 -5.54
N PHE A 19 -0.39 19.96 -4.79
CA PHE A 19 -0.25 18.60 -5.30
C PHE A 19 -1.48 17.72 -5.13
N LYS A 20 -2.35 17.99 -4.14
CA LYS A 20 -3.53 17.15 -3.85
C LYS A 20 -4.51 17.02 -5.02
N PRO A 21 -4.83 18.06 -5.81
CA PRO A 21 -5.69 17.92 -6.99
C PRO A 21 -5.09 16.98 -8.04
N ALA A 22 -3.78 17.12 -8.32
CA ALA A 22 -3.08 16.26 -9.26
C ALA A 22 -3.06 14.79 -8.78
N ALA A 23 -2.80 14.56 -7.49
CA ALA A 23 -2.84 13.22 -6.91
C ALA A 23 -4.24 12.60 -6.96
N THR A 24 -5.28 13.39 -6.69
CA THR A 24 -6.67 12.94 -6.76
C THR A 24 -7.07 12.58 -8.19
N TRP A 25 -6.69 13.41 -9.16
CA TRP A 25 -6.90 13.12 -10.58
C TRP A 25 -6.20 11.82 -10.99
N TYR A 26 -4.93 11.65 -10.62
CA TYR A 26 -4.14 10.45 -10.92
C TYR A 26 -4.82 9.19 -10.39
N VAL A 27 -5.24 9.20 -9.12
CA VAL A 27 -5.91 8.04 -8.51
C VAL A 27 -7.23 7.71 -9.21
N ASN A 28 -8.01 8.71 -9.60
CA ASN A 28 -9.26 8.48 -10.33
C ASN A 28 -9.00 7.95 -11.75
N ALA A 29 -7.94 8.42 -12.41
CA ALA A 29 -7.53 7.97 -13.74
C ALA A 29 -6.94 6.55 -13.74
N ALA A 30 -6.31 6.12 -12.64
CA ALA A 30 -5.71 4.79 -12.52
C ALA A 30 -6.74 3.64 -12.56
N GLY A 31 -8.03 3.91 -12.35
CA GLY A 31 -9.12 2.97 -12.65
C GLY A 31 -9.28 1.76 -11.70
N TYR A 32 -8.31 1.47 -10.82
CA TYR A 32 -8.37 0.31 -9.92
C TYR A 32 -9.61 0.30 -9.01
N ARG A 33 -10.09 1.47 -8.59
CA ARG A 33 -11.33 1.61 -7.80
C ARG A 33 -12.58 1.14 -8.56
N GLN A 34 -12.59 1.27 -9.89
CA GLN A 34 -13.67 0.83 -10.78
C GLN A 34 -13.70 -0.71 -10.94
N LEU A 35 -12.56 -1.36 -10.69
CA LEU A 35 -12.44 -2.83 -10.57
C LEU A 35 -12.69 -3.31 -9.14
N GLY A 36 -12.95 -2.39 -8.21
CA GLY A 36 -13.26 -2.72 -6.83
C GLY A 36 -12.04 -3.09 -5.98
N LEU A 37 -10.84 -2.66 -6.41
CA LEU A 37 -9.58 -2.82 -5.68
C LEU A 37 -9.32 -1.61 -4.77
N LYS A 38 -8.58 -1.83 -3.69
CA LYS A 38 -7.88 -0.79 -2.92
C LYS A 38 -6.46 -0.63 -3.46
N TYR A 39 -5.81 0.50 -3.19
CA TYR A 39 -4.44 0.73 -3.66
C TYR A 39 -3.45 -0.34 -3.20
N ASP A 40 -3.57 -0.79 -1.96
CA ASP A 40 -2.71 -1.82 -1.37
C ASP A 40 -2.85 -3.21 -2.03
N ASP A 41 -3.94 -3.46 -2.76
CA ASP A 41 -4.10 -4.69 -3.54
C ASP A 41 -3.19 -4.71 -4.80
N LEU A 42 -2.63 -3.56 -5.18
CA LEU A 42 -1.74 -3.40 -6.35
C LEU A 42 -0.24 -3.49 -6.00
N LEU A 43 0.09 -3.59 -4.71
CA LEU A 43 1.48 -3.66 -4.27
C LEU A 43 2.09 -5.01 -4.67
N GLU A 44 3.36 -4.99 -5.08
CA GLU A 44 4.14 -6.19 -5.39
C GLU A 44 4.24 -7.09 -4.15
N GLU A 45 3.76 -8.33 -4.27
CA GLU A 45 3.73 -9.30 -3.17
C GLU A 45 4.90 -10.28 -3.20
N GLU A 46 5.66 -10.35 -4.29
CA GLU A 46 6.77 -11.26 -4.56
C GLU A 46 8.08 -10.86 -3.85
N ASN A 47 7.98 -10.33 -2.63
CA ASN A 47 9.12 -9.99 -1.80
C ASN A 47 8.90 -10.39 -0.33
N GLU A 48 9.99 -10.61 0.41
CA GLU A 48 9.93 -11.09 1.79
C GLU A 48 9.14 -10.17 2.73
N VAL A 49 9.19 -8.85 2.50
CA VAL A 49 8.51 -7.86 3.34
C VAL A 49 7.01 -7.97 3.17
N ALA A 50 6.52 -7.99 1.93
CA ALA A 50 5.11 -8.15 1.60
C ALA A 50 4.60 -9.52 2.06
N GLN A 51 5.34 -10.60 1.82
CA GLN A 51 4.93 -11.95 2.27
C GLN A 51 4.80 -12.05 3.79
N LYS A 52 5.71 -11.43 4.56
CA LYS A 52 5.59 -11.37 6.03
C LYS A 52 4.42 -10.48 6.45
N ALA A 53 4.22 -9.34 5.81
CA ALA A 53 3.12 -8.44 6.11
C ALA A 53 1.75 -9.09 5.83
N LEU A 54 1.60 -9.82 4.72
CA LEU A 54 0.39 -10.57 4.39
C LEU A 54 0.06 -11.65 5.44
N LYS A 55 1.08 -12.29 6.03
CA LYS A 55 0.89 -13.25 7.13
C LYS A 55 0.45 -12.61 8.45
N ARG A 56 0.68 -11.30 8.63
CA ARG A 56 0.26 -10.53 9.81
C ARG A 56 -1.17 -9.99 9.70
N LEU A 57 -1.74 -9.98 8.50
CA LEU A 57 -3.12 -9.52 8.30
C LEU A 57 -4.11 -10.35 9.13
N SER A 58 -5.17 -9.70 9.58
CA SER A 58 -6.30 -10.41 10.16
C SER A 58 -6.92 -11.35 9.11
N ASN A 59 -7.51 -12.46 9.56
CA ASN A 59 -8.19 -13.39 8.67
C ASN A 59 -9.27 -12.68 7.84
N VAL A 60 -10.01 -11.75 8.44
CA VAL A 60 -11.06 -10.97 7.76
C VAL A 60 -10.48 -10.14 6.61
N GLU A 61 -9.45 -9.34 6.86
CA GLU A 61 -8.82 -8.51 5.82
C GLU A 61 -8.20 -9.36 4.71
N SER A 62 -7.62 -10.51 5.06
CA SER A 62 -7.07 -11.46 4.10
C SER A 62 -8.16 -12.01 3.16
N TYR A 63 -9.30 -12.44 3.71
CA TYR A 63 -10.43 -12.90 2.90
C TYR A 63 -11.01 -11.78 2.02
N GLU A 64 -11.20 -10.58 2.57
CA GLU A 64 -11.70 -9.43 1.82
C GLU A 64 -10.76 -9.04 0.67
N ARG A 65 -9.44 -9.06 0.91
CA ARG A 65 -8.42 -8.83 -0.12
C ARG A 65 -8.55 -9.84 -1.25
N ILE A 66 -8.56 -11.13 -0.93
CA ILE A 66 -8.67 -12.21 -1.93
C ILE A 66 -9.96 -12.07 -2.73
N TYR A 67 -11.07 -11.71 -2.09
CA TYR A 67 -12.34 -11.45 -2.76
C TYR A 67 -12.23 -10.29 -3.77
N ARG A 68 -11.65 -9.15 -3.37
CA ARG A 68 -11.43 -7.99 -4.27
C ARG A 68 -10.57 -8.38 -5.48
N ILE A 69 -9.47 -9.09 -5.26
CA ILE A 69 -8.56 -9.52 -6.33
C ILE A 69 -9.27 -10.47 -7.31
N ARG A 70 -9.96 -11.50 -6.81
CA ARG A 70 -10.71 -12.44 -7.66
C ARG A 70 -11.78 -11.73 -8.50
N ARG A 71 -12.50 -10.79 -7.89
CA ARG A 71 -13.51 -9.96 -8.57
C ARG A 71 -12.88 -9.08 -9.65
N ALA A 72 -11.76 -8.44 -9.37
CA ALA A 72 -11.05 -7.62 -10.35
C ALA A 72 -10.50 -8.43 -11.53
N VAL A 73 -9.97 -9.63 -11.27
CA VAL A 73 -9.54 -10.58 -12.32
C VAL A 73 -10.72 -10.99 -13.20
N GLN A 74 -11.88 -11.28 -12.62
CA GLN A 74 -13.10 -11.59 -13.38
C GLN A 74 -13.52 -10.41 -14.28
N CYS A 75 -13.51 -9.18 -13.74
CA CYS A 75 -13.79 -7.96 -14.50
C CYS A 75 -12.82 -7.79 -15.67
N SER A 76 -11.52 -8.01 -15.42
CA SER A 76 -10.47 -7.95 -16.45
C SER A 76 -10.72 -8.97 -17.57
N TYR A 77 -10.99 -10.23 -17.22
CA TYR A 77 -11.30 -11.29 -18.17
C TYR A 77 -12.54 -10.98 -19.03
N GLN A 78 -13.57 -10.39 -18.44
CA GLN A 78 -14.79 -10.03 -19.14
C GLN A 78 -14.69 -8.70 -19.91
N HIS A 79 -13.59 -7.96 -19.77
CA HIS A 79 -13.44 -6.59 -20.24
C HIS A 79 -14.60 -5.68 -19.77
N LYS A 80 -15.03 -5.84 -18.53
CA LYS A 80 -16.13 -5.09 -17.91
C LYS A 80 -15.70 -4.45 -16.60
N LEU A 81 -16.22 -3.25 -16.34
CA LEU A 81 -16.10 -2.61 -15.03
C LEU A 81 -17.21 -3.06 -14.10
N LEU A 82 -17.02 -2.85 -12.79
CA LEU A 82 -18.10 -3.04 -11.83
C LEU A 82 -19.19 -1.96 -12.02
N PRO A 83 -20.42 -2.24 -11.59
CA PRO A 83 -21.43 -1.21 -11.37
C PRO A 83 -20.90 -0.08 -10.48
N LYS A 84 -21.30 1.17 -10.75
CA LYS A 84 -20.75 2.38 -10.08
C LYS A 84 -20.95 2.37 -8.56
N ASP A 85 -22.02 1.76 -8.08
CA ASP A 85 -22.34 1.58 -6.66
C ASP A 85 -21.36 0.64 -5.93
N GLN A 86 -20.64 -0.20 -6.68
CA GLN A 86 -19.67 -1.16 -6.13
C GLN A 86 -18.22 -0.66 -6.22
N TRP A 87 -18.01 0.55 -6.75
CA TRP A 87 -16.67 1.13 -6.84
C TRP A 87 -16.14 1.46 -5.46
N ILE A 88 -14.83 1.27 -5.26
CA ILE A 88 -14.19 1.70 -4.03
C ILE A 88 -14.21 3.23 -3.97
N THR A 89 -14.63 3.77 -2.83
CA THR A 89 -14.68 5.22 -2.60
C THR A 89 -13.35 5.71 -2.06
N ALA A 90 -13.07 7.00 -2.21
CA ALA A 90 -11.88 7.61 -1.61
C ALA A 90 -11.83 7.45 -0.08
N ALA A 91 -12.98 7.28 0.59
CA ALA A 91 -13.04 7.08 2.03
C ALA A 91 -12.71 5.64 2.47
N THR A 92 -13.03 4.65 1.64
CA THR A 92 -12.79 3.22 1.94
C THR A 92 -11.43 2.73 1.44
N ASP A 93 -10.82 3.44 0.50
CA ASP A 93 -9.47 3.21 -0.01
C ASP A 93 -8.39 3.65 1.00
N LYS A 94 -8.30 2.92 2.10
CA LYS A 94 -7.32 3.15 3.17
C LYS A 94 -6.20 2.11 3.08
N PRO A 95 -4.96 2.49 3.39
CA PRO A 95 -3.84 1.57 3.46
C PRO A 95 -4.06 0.60 4.62
N TYR A 96 -4.05 -0.70 4.33
CA TYR A 96 -4.24 -1.79 5.29
C TYR A 96 -3.01 -2.71 5.36
N LEU A 97 -2.23 -2.78 4.29
CA LEU A 97 -1.02 -3.59 4.18
C LEU A 97 0.25 -2.74 4.35
N GLN A 98 0.26 -1.50 3.85
CA GLN A 98 1.43 -0.62 3.96
C GLN A 98 1.96 -0.45 5.40
N PRO A 99 1.13 -0.25 6.45
CA PRO A 99 1.63 -0.10 7.81
C PRO A 99 2.37 -1.37 8.30
N LEU A 100 1.86 -2.55 7.95
CA LEU A 100 2.49 -3.83 8.29
C LEU A 100 3.80 -4.02 7.51
N MET A 101 3.84 -3.60 6.25
CA MET A 101 5.07 -3.63 5.45
C MET A 101 6.14 -2.69 6.01
N GLU A 102 5.75 -1.52 6.53
CA GLU A 102 6.66 -0.59 7.18
C GLU A 102 7.26 -1.16 8.46
N GLU A 103 6.43 -1.79 9.30
CA GLU A 103 6.88 -2.48 10.51
C GLU A 103 7.89 -3.61 10.19
N VAL A 104 7.55 -4.49 9.24
CA VAL A 104 8.45 -5.57 8.81
C VAL A 104 9.75 -5.01 8.20
N ALA A 105 9.67 -3.91 7.45
CA ALA A 105 10.84 -3.28 6.88
C ALA A 105 11.74 -2.65 7.96
N SER A 106 11.17 -2.05 9.02
CA SER A 106 11.95 -1.54 10.15
C SER A 106 12.62 -2.66 10.94
N GLU A 107 11.93 -3.77 11.22
CA GLU A 107 12.52 -4.93 11.89
C GLU A 107 13.69 -5.52 11.07
N LYS A 108 13.54 -5.61 9.75
CA LYS A 108 14.61 -6.10 8.86
C LYS A 108 15.79 -5.14 8.86
N ALA A 109 15.55 -3.83 8.89
CA ALA A 109 16.61 -2.82 8.96
C ALA A 109 17.36 -2.89 10.29
N GLU A 110 16.64 -2.94 11.41
CA GLU A 110 17.21 -3.10 12.75
C GLU A 110 18.06 -4.37 12.85
N LYS A 111 17.54 -5.51 12.37
CA LYS A 111 18.32 -6.75 12.32
C LYS A 111 19.64 -6.58 11.57
N ASN A 112 19.60 -5.97 10.39
CA ASN A 112 20.82 -5.74 9.59
C ASN A 112 21.81 -4.79 10.29
N GLU A 113 21.32 -3.78 11.01
CA GLU A 113 22.14 -2.85 11.78
C GLU A 113 22.82 -3.56 12.95
N LEU A 114 22.09 -4.43 13.66
CA LEU A 114 22.62 -5.24 14.75
C LEU A 114 23.63 -6.28 14.25
N ASP A 115 23.35 -6.95 13.13
CA ASP A 115 24.24 -7.94 12.52
C ASP A 115 25.57 -7.31 12.02
N SER A 116 25.58 -5.99 11.76
CA SER A 116 26.74 -5.24 11.25
C SER A 116 27.42 -4.34 12.29
N ILE A 117 27.08 -4.48 13.57
CA ILE A 117 27.63 -3.65 14.64
C ILE A 117 29.15 -3.88 14.83
N ALA A 118 29.95 -2.82 14.71
CA ALA A 118 31.37 -2.84 15.01
C ALA A 118 31.63 -2.39 16.46
N VAL A 119 32.29 -3.22 17.27
CA VAL A 119 32.62 -2.88 18.67
C VAL A 119 33.89 -2.03 18.71
N VAL A 120 33.75 -0.73 18.97
CA VAL A 120 34.90 0.15 19.24
C VAL A 120 35.27 0.03 20.72
N ARG A 121 36.39 -0.64 21.02
CA ARG A 121 36.94 -0.69 22.38
C ARG A 121 37.61 0.66 22.71
N LYS A 122 37.21 1.28 23.81
CA LYS A 122 37.91 2.45 24.38
C LYS A 122 39.10 1.93 25.20
N HIS A 123 40.31 2.37 24.85
CA HIS A 123 41.50 2.18 25.69
C HIS A 123 41.47 3.11 26.89
#